data_AF-A0A151EP83-F1
#
_entry.id   AF-A0A151EP83-F1
#
_cell.length_a   1.000
_cell.length_b   1.000
_cell.length_c   1.000
_cell.angle_alpha   90.00
_cell.angle_beta   90.00
_cell.angle_gamma   90.00
#
_symmetry.space_group_name_H-M   'P 1'
#
loop_
_entity.id
_entity.type
_entity.pdbx_description
1 polymer ?
#
loop_
_entity_poly.entity_id
_entity_poly.type
_entity_poly.pdbx_seq_one_letter_code
_entity_poly.pdbx_strand_id
1 'polypeptide(L)'
;MLLLSTTEFIMKIVELIMEVCELIADQISELTSGLVPADAVDELGILVILILVRAGFDFTRKILEILIIIFAIYLLIQLLPSILAMF
;
A
#
# COMPACT_ATOMS: atom_id res chain seq x y z
N MET A 1 -14.59 21.02 27.49
CA MET A 1 -14.78 20.31 26.20
C MET A 1 -14.54 21.34 25.11
N LEU A 2 -13.27 21.55 24.75
CA LEU A 2 -12.87 22.59 23.80
C LEU A 2 -13.14 22.05 22.39
N LEU A 3 -14.15 22.62 21.74
CA LEU A 3 -14.30 22.56 20.30
C LEU A 3 -13.04 23.19 19.71
N LEU A 4 -12.07 22.36 19.31
CA LEU A 4 -11.02 22.81 18.38
C LEU A 4 -11.76 23.47 17.22
N SER A 5 -11.39 24.70 16.90
CA SER A 5 -11.91 25.32 15.69
C SER A 5 -11.56 24.39 14.52
N THR A 6 -12.45 24.29 13.51
CA THR A 6 -12.24 23.39 12.36
C THR A 6 -10.85 23.60 11.74
N THR A 7 -10.35 24.83 11.77
CA THR A 7 -9.01 25.22 11.34
C THR A 7 -7.89 24.60 12.18
N GLU A 8 -7.97 24.64 13.52
CA GLU A 8 -6.96 24.01 14.40
C GLU A 8 -6.97 22.48 14.30
N PHE A 9 -8.15 21.89 14.08
CA PHE A 9 -8.26 20.46 13.84
C PHE A 9 -7.61 20.05 12.51
N ILE A 10 -7.84 20.82 11.45
CA ILE A 10 -7.19 20.61 10.15
C ILE A 10 -5.67 20.78 10.28
N MET A 11 -5.19 21.81 10.97
CA MET A 11 -3.75 22.02 11.17
C MET A 11 -3.09 20.86 11.91
N LYS A 12 -3.73 20.31 12.95
CA LYS A 12 -3.23 19.11 13.63
C LYS A 12 -3.20 17.87 12.75
N ILE A 13 -4.18 17.70 11.85
CA ILE A 13 -4.16 16.61 10.88
C ILE A 13 -3.01 16.79 9.91
N VAL A 14 -2.79 18.01 9.42
CA VAL A 14 -1.68 18.32 8.52
C VAL A 14 -0.34 18.05 9.21
N GLU A 15 -0.14 18.51 10.44
CA GLU A 15 1.07 18.21 11.24
C GLU A 15 1.28 16.70 11.42
N LEU A 16 0.23 15.95 11.75
CA LEU A 16 0.32 14.49 11.89
C LEU A 16 0.71 13.82 10.57
N ILE A 17 0.16 14.29 9.45
CA ILE A 17 0.52 13.78 8.13
C ILE A 17 2.00 14.09 7.84
N MET A 18 2.48 15.29 8.17
CA MET A 18 3.88 15.69 7.99
C MET A 18 4.84 14.84 8.84
N GLU A 19 4.53 14.56 10.11
CA GLU A 19 5.33 13.65 10.94
C GLU A 19 5.42 12.24 10.34
N VAL A 20 4.30 11.72 9.83
CA VAL A 20 4.29 10.39 9.17
C VAL A 20 5.11 10.42 7.88
N CYS A 21 5.08 11.54 7.15
CA CYS A 21 5.85 11.75 5.94
C CYS A 21 7.36 11.74 6.21
N GLU A 22 7.82 12.48 7.23
CA GLU A 22 9.23 12.49 7.66
C GLU A 22 9.69 11.10 8.10
N LEU A 23 8.86 10.38 8.87
CA LEU A 23 9.18 9.02 9.31
C LEU A 23 9.33 8.03 8.15
N ILE A 24 8.52 8.17 7.10
CA ILE A 24 8.64 7.35 5.89
C ILE A 24 9.89 7.74 5.09
N ALA A 25 10.20 9.04 4.97
CA ALA A 25 11.38 9.54 4.27
C ALA A 25 12.68 9.01 4.92
N ASP A 26 12.76 9.05 6.25
CA ASP A 26 13.90 8.51 7.01
C ASP A 26 14.08 7.02 6.78
N GLN A 27 13.00 6.23 6.81
CA GLN A 27 13.07 4.79 6.55
C GLN A 27 13.51 4.49 5.11
N ILE A 28 13.05 5.28 4.13
CA ILE A 28 13.48 5.10 2.73
C ILE A 28 14.95 5.48 2.58
N SER A 29 15.41 6.55 3.21
CA SER A 29 16.81 6.95 3.20
C SER A 29 17.70 5.85 3.80
N GLU A 30 17.29 5.28 4.94
CA GLU A 30 17.99 4.19 5.61
C GLU A 30 18.03 2.92 4.74
N LEU A 31 16.89 2.51 4.17
CA LEU A 31 16.78 1.35 3.27
C LEU A 31 17.56 1.53 1.96
N THR A 32 17.76 2.76 1.51
CA THR A 32 18.54 3.09 0.31
C THR A 32 20.00 3.43 0.62
N SER A 33 20.47 3.25 1.86
CA SER A 33 21.84 3.59 2.29
C SER A 33 22.22 5.07 2.09
N GLY A 34 21.25 5.97 2.22
CA GLY A 34 21.41 7.42 2.06
C GLY A 34 21.48 7.90 0.61
N LEU A 35 21.14 7.04 -0.36
CA LEU A 35 21.13 7.41 -1.79
C LEU A 35 20.03 8.45 -2.09
N VAL A 36 18.98 8.47 -1.28
CA VAL A 36 17.96 9.52 -1.25
C VAL A 36 18.04 10.26 0.09
N PRO A 37 18.51 11.53 0.12
CA PRO A 37 18.48 12.35 1.33
C PRO A 37 17.04 12.56 1.82
N ALA A 38 16.79 12.52 3.13
CA ALA A 38 15.44 12.71 3.69
C ALA A 38 14.88 14.10 3.33
N ASP A 39 15.75 15.09 3.28
CA ASP A 39 15.54 16.47 2.85
C ASP A 39 15.28 16.64 1.34
N ALA A 40 15.53 15.61 0.53
CA ALA A 40 15.10 15.56 -0.87
C ALA A 40 13.66 15.01 -1.02
N VAL A 41 13.09 14.45 0.05
CA VAL A 41 11.72 13.93 0.10
C VAL A 41 10.80 15.01 0.68
N ASP A 42 10.64 16.10 -0.07
CA ASP A 42 9.66 17.15 0.23
C ASP A 42 8.21 16.61 0.09
N GLU A 43 7.19 17.39 0.43
CA GLU A 43 5.76 17.00 0.41
C GLU A 43 5.31 16.33 -0.91
N LEU A 44 5.89 16.79 -2.03
CA LEU A 44 5.69 16.18 -3.35
C LEU A 44 6.37 14.81 -3.50
N GLY A 45 7.50 14.59 -2.86
CA GLY A 45 8.20 13.32 -2.76
C GLY A 45 7.37 12.25 -2.06
N ILE A 46 6.74 12.58 -0.92
CA ILE A 46 5.82 11.63 -0.27
C ILE A 46 4.61 11.35 -1.17
N LEU A 47 4.05 12.36 -1.85
CA LEU A 47 2.96 12.14 -2.79
C LEU A 47 3.35 11.15 -3.90
N VAL A 48 4.55 11.29 -4.46
CA VAL A 48 5.08 10.36 -5.48
C VAL A 48 5.27 8.96 -4.90
N ILE A 49 5.81 8.84 -3.69
CA ILE A 49 5.97 7.54 -3.01
C ILE A 49 4.59 6.88 -2.80
N LEU A 50 3.60 7.63 -2.33
CA LEU A 50 2.23 7.13 -2.14
C LEU A 50 1.59 6.69 -3.47
N ILE A 51 1.84 7.43 -4.56
CA ILE A 51 1.40 7.03 -5.90
C ILE A 51 2.10 5.74 -6.35
N LEU A 52 3.41 5.60 -6.11
CA LEU A 52 4.19 4.40 -6.44
C LEU A 52 3.72 3.19 -5.62
N VAL A 53 3.51 3.37 -4.31
CA VAL A 53 2.96 2.34 -3.42
C VAL A 53 1.59 1.90 -3.91
N ARG A 54 0.70 2.85 -4.24
CA ARG A 54 -0.61 2.56 -4.82
C ARG A 54 -0.50 1.75 -6.12
N ALA A 55 0.38 2.17 -7.04
CA ALA A 55 0.60 1.46 -8.29
C ALA A 55 1.14 0.03 -8.05
N GLY A 56 2.04 -0.14 -7.08
CA GLY A 56 2.57 -1.44 -6.66
C GLY A 56 1.50 -2.35 -6.06
N PHE A 57 0.59 -1.81 -5.24
CA PHE A 57 -0.57 -2.55 -4.72
C PHE A 57 -1.53 -2.96 -5.84
N ASP A 58 -1.83 -2.08 -6.79
CA ASP A 58 -2.69 -2.39 -7.93
C ASP A 58 -2.09 -3.50 -8.81
N PHE A 59 -0.76 -3.48 -9.01
CA PHE A 59 -0.04 -4.56 -9.69
C PHE A 59 -0.11 -5.88 -8.92
N THR A 60 0.17 -5.82 -7.61
CA THR A 60 0.13 -7.01 -6.73
C THR A 60 -1.26 -7.64 -6.70
N ARG A 61 -2.31 -6.81 -6.65
CA ARG A 61 -3.71 -7.26 -6.72
C ARG A 61 -3.98 -8.04 -7.99
N LYS A 62 -3.54 -7.55 -9.16
CA LYS A 62 -3.72 -8.26 -10.44
C LYS A 62 -3.02 -9.60 -10.46
N ILE A 63 -1.79 -9.67 -9.93
CA ILE A 63 -1.07 -10.96 -9.80
C ILE A 63 -1.86 -11.92 -8.92
N LEU A 64 -2.36 -11.43 -7.79
CA LEU A 64 -3.10 -12.24 -6.83
C LEU A 64 -4.42 -12.76 -7.43
N GLU A 65 -5.13 -11.94 -8.21
CA GLU A 65 -6.31 -12.36 -8.98
C GLU A 65 -5.97 -13.49 -9.98
N ILE A 66 -4.85 -13.38 -10.72
CA ILE A 66 -4.40 -14.43 -11.65
C ILE A 66 -4.08 -15.73 -10.89
N LEU A 67 -3.38 -15.63 -9.77
CA LEU A 67 -3.03 -16.80 -8.93
C LEU A 67 -4.29 -17.50 -8.40
N ILE A 68 -5.29 -16.73 -7.97
CA ILE A 68 -6.58 -17.28 -7.54
C ILE A 68 -7.25 -18.06 -8.67
N ILE A 69 -7.26 -17.52 -9.90
CA ILE A 69 -7.86 -18.20 -11.06
C ILE A 69 -7.14 -19.53 -11.35
N ILE A 70 -5.81 -19.52 -11.38
CA ILE A 70 -5.00 -20.72 -11.60
C ILE A 70 -5.31 -21.76 -10.52
N PHE A 71 -5.38 -21.33 -9.26
CA PHE A 71 -5.69 -22.20 -8.13
C PHE A 71 -7.11 -22.77 -8.20
N ALA A 72 -8.10 -21.96 -8.59
CA ALA A 72 -9.48 -22.40 -8.77
C ALA A 72 -9.61 -23.46 -9.88
N ILE A 73 -8.93 -23.27 -11.03
CA ILE A 73 -8.88 -24.25 -12.10
C ILE A 73 -8.24 -25.56 -11.61
N TYR A 74 -7.14 -25.47 -10.88
CA TYR A 74 -6.49 -26.64 -10.28
C TYR A 74 -7.46 -27.42 -9.36
N LEU A 75 -8.16 -26.72 -8.46
CA LEU A 75 -9.14 -27.34 -7.57
C LEU A 75 -10.28 -27.99 -8.35
N LEU A 76 -10.79 -27.36 -9.41
CA LEU A 76 -11.84 -27.94 -10.26
C LEU A 76 -11.37 -29.24 -10.90
N ILE A 77 -10.16 -29.27 -11.47
CA ILE A 77 -9.58 -30.49 -12.06
C ILE A 77 -9.41 -31.57 -10.99
N GLN A 78 -8.98 -31.20 -9.79
CA GLN A 78 -8.77 -32.14 -8.69
C GLN A 78 -10.08 -32.74 -8.15
N LEU A 79 -11.15 -31.95 -8.12
CA LEU A 79 -12.47 -32.36 -7.61
C LEU A 79 -13.34 -33.04 -8.68
N LEU A 80 -13.03 -32.84 -9.96
CA LEU A 80 -13.72 -33.44 -11.11
C LEU A 80 -13.91 -34.96 -11.00
N PRO A 81 -12.89 -35.76 -10.64
CA PRO A 81 -13.03 -37.21 -10.46
C PRO A 81 -14.05 -37.57 -9.37
N SER A 82 -14.07 -36.83 -8.26
CA SER A 82 -14.99 -37.07 -7.15
C SER A 82 -16.43 -36.73 -7.51
N ILE A 83 -16.65 -35.67 -8.30
CA ILE A 83 -17.97 -35.28 -8.79
C ILE A 83 -18.47 -36.29 -9.83
N LEU A 84 -17.62 -36.71 -10.77
CA LEU A 84 -17.96 -37.71 -11.79
C LEU A 84 -18.23 -39.09 -11.19
N ALA A 85 -17.56 -39.47 -10.11
CA ALA A 85 -17.81 -40.73 -9.41
C ALA A 85 -19.13 -40.74 -8.60
N MET A 86 -19.80 -39.60 -8.47
CA MET A 86 -21.05 -39.44 -7.73
C MET A 86 -22.30 -39.54 -8.65
N PHE A 87 -22.12 -39.54 -9.97
CA PHE A 87 -23.15 -39.77 -11.00
C PHE A 87 -23.00 -41.17 -11.60
#